data_AF-R7J5P7-F1
#
_entry.id   AF-R7J5P7-F1
#
_cell.length_a   1.000
_cell.length_b   1.000
_cell.length_c   1.000
_cell.angle_alpha   90.00
_cell.angle_beta   90.00
_cell.angle_gamma   90.00
#
_symmetry.space_group_name_H-M   'P 1'
#
loop_
_entity.id
_entity.type
_entity.pdbx_description
1 polymer ?
#
loop_
_entity_poly.entity_id
_entity_poly.type
_entity_poly.pdbx_seq_one_letter_code
_entity_poly.pdbx_strand_id
1 'polypeptide(L)'
;MLNEPERIEHLWKLTHYALDGFRNMGCEIGHTETPIIPLFIRNNDLTFLIVKELFEAGIFVNPVVSPAVAPEDTLIRFSLMATHTQEQLDRALEAIHDVFKKHNLIP
;
A
#
# COMPACT_ATOMS: atom_id res chain seq x y z
N MET A 1 8.86 -20.90 10.92
CA MET A 1 9.39 -19.96 9.91
C MET A 1 10.54 -20.58 9.09
N LEU A 2 11.50 -21.28 9.69
CA LEU A 2 12.60 -21.96 8.96
C LEU A 2 12.18 -23.18 8.10
N ASN A 3 10.94 -23.65 8.21
CA ASN A 3 10.48 -24.90 7.58
C ASN A 3 9.74 -24.69 6.24
N GLU A 4 9.50 -23.44 5.82
CA GLU A 4 8.75 -23.09 4.59
C GLU A 4 9.44 -21.92 3.87
N PRO A 5 10.70 -22.10 3.38
CA PRO A 5 11.48 -21.04 2.75
C PRO A 5 10.83 -20.47 1.49
N GLU A 6 10.06 -21.27 0.75
CA GLU A 6 9.35 -20.87 -0.46
C GLU A 6 8.30 -19.78 -0.20
N ARG A 7 7.66 -19.79 0.98
CA ARG A 7 6.71 -18.73 1.37
C ARG A 7 7.42 -17.42 1.62
N ILE A 8 8.60 -17.47 2.22
CA ILE A 8 9.43 -16.29 2.48
C ILE A 8 9.90 -15.71 1.15
N GLU A 9 10.46 -16.54 0.28
CA GLU A 9 10.93 -16.12 -1.05
C GLU A 9 9.80 -15.51 -1.89
N HIS A 10 8.63 -16.16 -1.91
CA HIS A 10 7.47 -15.63 -2.65
C HIS A 10 6.95 -14.30 -2.08
N LEU A 11 6.86 -14.17 -0.75
CA LEU A 11 6.51 -12.90 -0.11
C LEU A 11 7.48 -11.78 -0.50
N TRP A 12 8.78 -12.05 -0.50
CA TRP A 12 9.78 -11.07 -0.90
C TRP A 12 9.70 -10.71 -2.38
N LYS A 13 9.46 -11.68 -3.26
CA LYS A 13 9.22 -11.42 -4.68
C LYS A 13 8.05 -10.47 -4.89
N LEU A 14 6.92 -10.72 -4.22
CA LEU A 14 5.75 -9.83 -4.27
C LEU A 14 6.03 -8.46 -3.64
N THR A 15 6.80 -8.42 -2.56
CA THR A 15 7.18 -7.17 -1.88
C THR A 15 8.00 -6.28 -2.79
N HIS A 16 9.03 -6.82 -3.45
CA HIS A 16 9.83 -6.07 -4.42
C HIS A 16 8.98 -5.60 -5.60
N TYR A 17 8.11 -6.47 -6.12
CA TYR A 17 7.18 -6.11 -7.19
C TYR A 17 6.28 -4.92 -6.82
N ALA A 18 5.67 -4.94 -5.63
CA ALA A 18 4.84 -3.85 -5.15
C ALA A 18 5.64 -2.57 -4.87
N LEU A 19 6.83 -2.68 -4.25
CA LEU A 19 7.71 -1.54 -3.99
C LEU A 19 8.09 -0.82 -5.29
N ASP A 20 8.47 -1.58 -6.32
CA ASP A 20 8.81 -1.02 -7.62
C ASP A 20 7.59 -0.40 -8.29
N GLY A 21 6.42 -1.04 -8.20
CA GLY A 21 5.15 -0.49 -8.65
C GLY A 21 4.84 0.88 -8.04
N PHE A 22 4.88 0.98 -6.70
CA PHE A 22 4.60 2.23 -6.00
C PHE A 22 5.64 3.32 -6.27
N ARG A 23 6.93 2.96 -6.39
CA ARG A 23 7.99 3.91 -6.78
C ARG A 23 7.76 4.45 -8.19
N ASN A 24 7.42 3.58 -9.14
CA ASN A 24 7.16 3.97 -10.53
C ASN A 24 5.91 4.84 -10.66
N MET A 25 4.91 4.64 -9.81
CA MET A 25 3.72 5.50 -9.73
C MET A 25 4.01 6.89 -9.14
N GLY A 26 5.13 7.05 -8.42
CA GLY A 26 5.44 8.29 -7.70
C GLY A 26 4.79 8.38 -6.32
N CYS A 27 4.32 7.27 -5.75
CA CYS A 27 3.77 7.25 -4.39
C CYS A 27 4.87 7.62 -3.37
N GLU A 28 4.50 8.43 -2.37
CA GLU A 28 5.36 8.69 -1.23
C GLU A 28 5.34 7.47 -0.28
N ILE A 29 6.40 6.65 -0.31
CA ILE A 29 6.50 5.41 0.49
C ILE A 29 7.59 5.42 1.57
N GLY A 30 8.30 6.54 1.72
CA GLY A 30 9.43 6.67 2.64
C GLY A 30 10.58 5.67 2.38
N HIS A 31 11.39 5.43 3.39
CA HIS A 31 12.44 4.39 3.36
C HIS A 31 11.86 3.10 3.91
N THR A 32 11.30 2.26 3.03
CA THR A 32 10.79 0.93 3.40
C THR A 32 11.47 -0.16 2.56
N GLU A 33 11.80 -1.25 3.25
CA GLU A 33 12.33 -2.48 2.68
C GLU A 33 11.60 -3.70 3.27
N THR A 34 10.36 -3.51 3.73
CA THR A 34 9.58 -4.55 4.41
C THR A 34 8.30 -4.87 3.66
N PRO A 35 7.66 -6.05 3.89
CA PRO A 35 6.36 -6.38 3.31
C PRO A 35 5.19 -5.49 3.78
N ILE A 36 5.45 -4.56 4.70
CA ILE A 36 4.52 -3.52 5.13
C ILE A 36 4.98 -2.21 4.49
N ILE A 37 4.30 -1.81 3.42
CA ILE A 37 4.64 -0.63 2.63
C ILE A 37 3.72 0.52 3.10
N PRO A 38 4.27 1.59 3.71
CA PRO A 38 3.49 2.77 4.01
C PRO A 38 3.25 3.57 2.73
N LEU A 39 2.03 4.08 2.54
CA LEU A 39 1.66 5.01 1.47
C LEU A 39 1.18 6.30 2.13
N PHE A 40 1.97 7.37 2.09
CA PHE A 40 1.66 8.62 2.78
C PHE A 40 0.57 9.42 2.05
N ILE A 41 -0.32 9.99 2.85
CA ILE A 41 -1.44 10.84 2.39
C ILE A 41 -1.38 12.22 3.05
N ARG A 42 -0.78 12.33 4.25
CA ARG A 42 -0.49 13.60 4.94
C ARG A 42 -1.74 14.42 5.32
N ASN A 43 -2.90 13.78 5.39
CA ASN A 43 -4.18 14.39 5.72
C ASN A 43 -5.17 13.33 6.25
N ASN A 44 -5.70 13.52 7.47
CA ASN A 44 -6.61 12.58 8.13
C ASN A 44 -7.90 12.31 7.33
N ASP A 45 -8.64 13.35 6.94
CA ASP A 45 -9.95 13.20 6.29
C ASP A 45 -9.80 12.56 4.91
N LEU A 46 -8.77 12.97 4.17
CA LEU A 46 -8.43 12.37 2.89
C LEU A 46 -8.03 10.90 3.04
N THR A 47 -7.33 10.54 4.12
CA THR A 47 -6.97 9.14 4.40
C THR A 47 -8.21 8.26 4.56
N PHE A 48 -9.20 8.72 5.34
CA PHE A 48 -10.46 7.98 5.49
C PHE A 48 -11.24 7.88 4.17
N LEU A 49 -11.28 8.95 3.39
CA LEU A 49 -11.93 8.96 2.08
C LEU A 49 -11.28 7.96 1.12
N ILE A 50 -9.95 7.96 1.02
CA ILE A 50 -9.20 7.05 0.14
C ILE A 50 -9.40 5.60 0.57
N VAL A 51 -9.35 5.29 1.87
CA VAL A 51 -9.62 3.92 2.34
C VAL A 51 -11.04 3.47 1.97
N LYS A 52 -12.03 4.35 2.09
CA LYS A 52 -13.40 4.06 1.66
C LYS A 52 -13.47 3.78 0.15
N GLU A 53 -12.86 4.63 -0.68
CA GLU A 53 -12.88 4.47 -2.15
C GLU A 53 -12.15 3.19 -2.59
N LEU A 54 -11.01 2.87 -1.97
CA LEU A 54 -10.30 1.61 -2.21
C LEU A 54 -11.13 0.40 -1.80
N PHE A 55 -11.80 0.47 -0.65
CA PHE A 55 -12.69 -0.60 -0.20
C PHE A 55 -13.86 -0.82 -1.16
N GLU A 56 -14.45 0.26 -1.69
CA GLU A 56 -15.49 0.21 -2.74
C GLU A 56 -14.96 -0.38 -4.06
N ALA A 57 -13.67 -0.19 -4.37
CA ALA A 57 -12.98 -0.85 -5.49
C ALA A 57 -12.59 -2.33 -5.21
N GLY A 58 -12.85 -2.82 -3.99
CA GLY A 58 -12.55 -4.18 -3.54
C GLY A 58 -11.15 -4.36 -2.96
N ILE A 59 -10.44 -3.28 -2.63
CA ILE A 59 -9.10 -3.29 -2.04
C ILE A 59 -9.19 -2.87 -0.57
N PHE A 60 -8.96 -3.82 0.33
CA PHE A 60 -8.95 -3.55 1.77
C PHE A 60 -7.53 -3.20 2.25
N VAL A 61 -7.39 -2.06 2.92
CA VAL A 61 -6.12 -1.55 3.45
C VAL A 61 -6.34 -0.86 4.79
N ASN A 62 -5.29 -0.81 5.61
CA ASN A 62 -5.39 -0.27 6.96
C ASN A 62 -4.96 1.21 7.01
N PRO A 63 -5.85 2.15 7.39
CA PRO A 63 -5.46 3.53 7.64
C PRO A 63 -4.66 3.65 8.94
N VAL A 64 -3.70 4.58 8.95
CA VAL A 64 -2.98 5.02 10.14
C VAL A 64 -3.12 6.53 10.21
N VAL A 65 -3.86 6.97 11.22
CA VAL A 65 -4.33 8.35 11.40
C VAL A 65 -4.13 8.77 12.86
N SER A 66 -4.34 10.05 13.16
CA SER A 66 -4.27 10.56 14.53
C SER A 66 -5.25 9.81 15.47
N PRO A 67 -4.86 9.46 16.72
CA PRO A 67 -3.64 9.85 17.46
C PRO A 67 -2.43 8.91 17.27
N ALA A 68 -2.52 7.89 16.40
CA ALA A 68 -1.42 6.92 16.22
C ALA A 68 -0.19 7.53 15.53
N VAL A 69 -0.41 8.57 14.71
CA VAL A 69 0.62 9.40 14.06
C VAL A 69 0.19 10.87 14.11
N ALA A 70 1.11 11.78 13.80
CA ALA A 70 0.78 13.19 13.65
C ALA A 70 -0.25 13.39 12.50
N PRO A 71 -1.15 14.39 12.57
CA PRO A 71 -2.13 14.67 11.52
C PRO A 71 -1.54 14.91 10.11
N GLU A 72 -0.30 15.39 10.06
CA GLU A 72 0.49 15.59 8.85
C GLU A 72 1.26 14.34 8.38
N ASP A 73 1.25 13.25 9.16
CA ASP A 73 1.99 12.01 8.88
C ASP A 73 1.06 10.81 8.60
N THR A 74 -0.19 11.07 8.22
CA THR A 74 -1.15 10.00 7.96
C THR A 74 -0.81 9.20 6.72
N LEU A 75 -1.10 7.90 6.77
CA LEU A 75 -0.73 6.96 5.72
C LEU A 75 -1.66 5.74 5.71
N ILE A 76 -1.61 4.99 4.62
CA ILE A 76 -2.18 3.65 4.51
C ILE A 76 -1.06 2.61 4.62
N ARG A 77 -1.27 1.54 5.38
CA ARG A 77 -0.36 0.39 5.42
C ARG A 77 -0.81 -0.66 4.42
N PHE A 78 -0.08 -0.75 3.31
CA PHE A 78 -0.22 -1.83 2.35
C PHE A 78 0.58 -3.04 2.84
N SER A 79 -0.12 -4.08 3.31
CA SER A 79 0.49 -5.22 4.00
C SER A 79 0.37 -6.47 3.14
N LEU A 80 1.51 -7.03 2.71
CA LEU A 80 1.54 -8.22 1.87
C LEU A 80 1.56 -9.52 2.69
N MET A 81 1.00 -10.55 2.07
CA MET A 81 1.03 -11.94 2.58
C MET A 81 1.57 -12.85 1.49
N ALA A 82 2.27 -13.91 1.90
CA ALA A 82 2.83 -14.93 0.99
C ALA A 82 1.76 -15.67 0.16
N THR A 83 0.48 -15.53 0.49
CA THR A 83 -0.64 -16.15 -0.23
C THR A 83 -1.21 -15.27 -1.33
N HIS A 84 -0.78 -14.02 -1.45
CA HIS A 84 -1.23 -13.17 -2.55
C HIS A 84 -0.66 -13.66 -3.88
N THR A 85 -1.40 -13.38 -4.96
CA THR A 85 -0.94 -13.63 -6.32
C THR A 85 -0.52 -12.32 -7.00
N GLN A 86 0.26 -12.42 -8.07
CA GLN A 86 0.66 -11.23 -8.81
C GLN A 86 -0.55 -10.50 -9.40
N GLU A 87 -1.56 -11.22 -9.88
CA GLU A 87 -2.79 -10.62 -10.43
C GLU A 87 -3.59 -9.84 -9.37
N GLN A 88 -3.58 -10.30 -8.12
CA GLN A 88 -4.18 -9.55 -7.01
C GLN A 88 -3.40 -8.27 -6.73
N LEU A 89 -2.07 -8.31 -6.83
CA LEU A 89 -1.23 -7.12 -6.69
C LEU A 89 -1.45 -6.15 -7.85
N ASP A 90 -1.53 -6.64 -9.09
CA ASP A 90 -1.79 -5.83 -10.28
C ASP A 90 -3.09 -5.05 -10.11
N ARG A 91 -4.17 -5.74 -9.70
CA ARG A 91 -5.46 -5.10 -9.43
C ARG A 91 -5.38 -4.09 -8.29
N ALA A 92 -4.65 -4.39 -7.22
CA ALA A 92 -4.49 -3.46 -6.10
C ALA A 92 -3.69 -2.22 -6.51
N LEU A 93 -2.61 -2.40 -7.27
CA LEU A 93 -1.77 -1.34 -7.81
C LEU A 93 -2.57 -0.43 -8.76
N GLU A 94 -3.34 -1.00 -9.68
CA GLU A 94 -4.21 -0.25 -10.59
C GLU A 94 -5.25 0.59 -9.82
N ALA A 95 -5.97 -0.02 -8.87
CA ALA A 95 -6.97 0.68 -8.07
C ALA A 95 -6.34 1.81 -7.21
N ILE A 96 -5.16 1.56 -6.64
CA ILE A 96 -4.43 2.57 -5.87
C ILE A 96 -3.97 3.71 -6.77
N HIS A 97 -3.43 3.40 -7.94
CA HIS A 97 -3.02 4.41 -8.92
C HIS A 97 -4.20 5.33 -9.28
N ASP A 98 -5.36 4.77 -9.62
CA ASP A 98 -6.52 5.55 -10.05
C ASP A 98 -7.05 6.46 -8.93
N VAL A 99 -7.14 5.93 -7.70
CA VAL A 99 -7.59 6.71 -6.54
C VAL A 99 -6.56 7.79 -6.18
N PHE A 100 -5.27 7.46 -6.14
CA PHE A 100 -4.22 8.41 -5.77
C PHE A 100 -4.10 9.53 -6.80
N LYS A 101 -4.22 9.21 -8.09
CA LYS A 101 -4.23 10.17 -9.17
C LYS A 101 -5.44 11.11 -9.10
N LYS A 102 -6.63 10.56 -8.83
CA LYS A 102 -7.86 11.34 -8.63
C LYS A 102 -7.72 12.39 -7.51
N HIS A 103 -6.95 12.09 -6.47
CA HIS A 103 -6.70 12.99 -5.34
C HIS A 103 -5.38 13.76 -5.43
N ASN A 104 -4.69 13.74 -6.58
CA ASN A 104 -3.41 14.44 -6.83
C ASN A 104 -2.29 14.06 -5.85
N LEU A 105 -2.27 12.81 -5.37
CA LEU A 105 -1.19 12.28 -4.54
C LEU A 105 0.00 11.76 -5.34
N ILE A 106 -0.22 11.52 -6.64
CA ILE A 106 0.79 11.09 -7.60
C ILE A 106 0.64 11.90 -8.91
N PRO A 107 1.68 11.98 -9.76
CA PRO A 107 1.68 12.75 -11.02
C PRO A 107 0.64 12.30 -12.07
#